data_AF-A0A9E4CJZ7-F1
#
_entry.id   AF-A0A9E4CJZ7-F1
#
_cell.length_a   1.000
_cell.length_b   1.000
_cell.length_c   1.000
_cell.angle_alpha   90.00
_cell.angle_beta   90.00
_cell.angle_gamma   90.00
#
_symmetry.space_group_name_H-M   'P 1'
#
loop_
_entity.id
_entity.type
_entity.pdbx_description
1 polymer ?
#
loop_
_entity_poly.entity_id
_entity_poly.type
_entity_poly.pdbx_seq_one_letter_code
_entity_poly.pdbx_strand_id
1 'polypeptide(L)'
;MSIKQKFTLGIEEEFQIIDPESRQLRSHIQQIIKGTHAPRLAEQLKPEMHQSVVEIGTRVCADINEAREDLYELRTELAKTAMES
;
A
#
# COMPACT_ATOMS: atom_id res chain seq x y z
N MET A 1 28.93 -27.20 -9.38
CA MET A 1 28.49 -25.80 -9.45
C MET A 1 27.36 -25.64 -8.46
N SER A 2 27.54 -24.85 -7.39
CA SER A 2 26.47 -24.59 -6.43
C SER A 2 25.56 -23.51 -7.01
N ILE A 3 24.29 -23.82 -7.21
CA ILE A 3 23.27 -22.84 -7.60
C ILE A 3 23.09 -21.92 -6.40
N LYS A 4 23.68 -20.71 -6.44
CA LYS A 4 23.34 -19.66 -5.47
C LYS A 4 21.91 -19.24 -5.75
N GLN A 5 20.98 -19.67 -4.91
CA GLN A 5 19.61 -19.18 -4.91
C GLN A 5 19.67 -17.66 -4.68
N LYS A 6 19.16 -16.88 -5.63
CA LYS A 6 19.10 -15.42 -5.47
C LYS A 6 18.06 -15.12 -4.39
N PHE A 7 18.46 -14.31 -3.40
CA PHE A 7 17.51 -13.80 -2.40
C PHE A 7 16.52 -12.86 -3.08
N THR A 8 15.27 -12.91 -2.65
CA THR A 8 14.21 -11.98 -3.04
C THR A 8 13.77 -11.18 -1.82
N LEU A 9 12.96 -10.14 -2.04
CA LEU A 9 12.38 -9.34 -0.97
C LEU A 9 10.92 -8.97 -1.27
N GLY A 10 10.16 -8.71 -0.22
CA GLY A 10 8.88 -8.02 -0.28
C GLY A 10 8.85 -6.97 0.82
N ILE A 11 8.12 -5.87 0.61
CA ILE A 11 8.02 -4.75 1.55
C ILE A 11 6.55 -4.50 1.85
N GLU A 12 6.19 -4.43 3.12
CA GLU A 12 4.88 -4.00 3.61
C GLU A 12 5.01 -2.60 4.23
N GLU A 13 4.05 -1.72 3.93
CA GLU A 13 3.96 -0.38 4.49
C GLU A 13 2.57 -0.11 5.04
N GLU A 14 2.52 0.38 6.27
CA GLU A 14 1.29 0.78 6.95
C GLU A 14 1.19 2.30 7.05
N PHE A 15 0.06 2.85 6.61
CA PHE A 15 -0.22 4.27 6.57
C PHE A 15 -1.41 4.60 7.48
N GLN A 16 -1.26 5.67 8.27
CA GLN A 16 -2.37 6.24 9.01
C GLN A 16 -3.12 7.25 8.14
N ILE A 17 -4.44 7.08 8.02
CA ILE A 17 -5.31 8.03 7.35
C ILE A 17 -5.59 9.18 8.30
N ILE A 18 -5.19 10.37 7.90
CA ILE A 18 -5.41 11.61 8.65
C ILE A 18 -6.37 12.53 7.92
N ASP A 19 -7.16 13.27 8.68
CA ASP A 19 -7.87 14.43 8.19
C ASP A 19 -6.88 15.59 8.01
N PRO A 20 -6.80 16.23 6.82
CA PRO A 20 -5.77 17.23 6.53
C PRO A 20 -5.93 18.52 7.32
N GLU A 21 -7.15 18.87 7.75
CA GLU A 21 -7.43 20.11 8.51
C GLU A 21 -7.22 19.91 10.02
N SER A 22 -7.89 18.92 10.60
CA SER A 22 -7.89 18.64 12.04
C SER A 22 -6.69 17.79 12.50
N ARG A 23 -5.99 17.12 11.57
CA ARG A 23 -4.91 16.15 11.83
C ARG A 23 -5.32 14.92 12.65
N GLN A 24 -6.61 14.69 12.83
CA GLN A 24 -7.12 13.51 13.52
C GLN A 24 -7.12 12.28 12.62
N LEU A 25 -7.09 11.09 13.24
CA LEU A 25 -7.26 9.83 12.52
C LEU A 25 -8.68 9.71 11.97
N ARG A 26 -8.82 9.38 10.68
CA ARG A 26 -10.12 9.23 10.01
C ARG A 26 -10.38 7.75 9.75
N SER A 27 -11.49 7.22 10.27
CA SER A 27 -11.93 5.82 10.05
C SER A 27 -12.58 5.60 8.68
N HIS A 28 -11.96 6.08 7.60
CA HIS A 28 -12.54 6.12 6.26
C HIS A 28 -12.05 5.03 5.30
N ILE A 29 -11.35 4.03 5.82
CA ILE A 29 -10.75 2.93 5.05
C ILE A 29 -11.73 2.28 4.06
N GLN A 30 -13.00 2.12 4.45
CA GLN A 30 -14.00 1.46 3.60
C GLN A 30 -14.40 2.28 2.37
N GLN A 31 -14.32 3.61 2.42
CA GLN A 31 -14.56 4.44 1.24
C GLN A 31 -13.34 4.46 0.32
N ILE A 32 -12.13 4.48 0.89
CA ILE A 32 -10.88 4.32 0.13
C ILE A 32 -10.86 2.98 -0.62
N ILE A 33 -11.17 1.87 0.06
CA ILE A 33 -11.25 0.54 -0.57
C ILE A 33 -12.31 0.52 -1.69
N LYS A 34 -13.48 1.13 -1.47
CA LYS A 34 -14.57 1.16 -2.47
C LYS A 34 -14.29 2.09 -3.65
N GLY A 35 -13.56 3.19 -3.44
CA GLY A 35 -13.15 4.14 -4.47
C GLY A 35 -11.90 3.69 -5.23
N THR A 36 -11.20 2.66 -4.74
CA THR A 36 -10.04 2.10 -5.43
C THR A 36 -10.50 1.39 -6.71
N HIS A 37 -10.30 2.05 -7.84
CA HIS A 37 -10.50 1.46 -9.18
C HIS A 37 -9.27 0.70 -9.68
N ALA A 38 -8.17 0.73 -8.93
CA ALA A 38 -6.93 0.01 -9.24
C ALA A 38 -6.99 -1.43 -8.69
N PRO A 39 -7.07 -2.46 -9.54
CA PRO A 39 -7.22 -3.84 -9.10
C PRO A 39 -6.07 -4.31 -8.21
N ARG A 40 -4.85 -3.82 -8.48
CA ARG A 40 -3.64 -4.20 -7.76
C ARG A 40 -3.59 -3.66 -6.34
N LEU A 41 -3.98 -2.40 -6.15
CA LEU A 41 -4.12 -1.83 -4.81
C LEU A 41 -5.25 -2.54 -4.04
N ALA A 42 -6.37 -2.86 -4.69
CA ALA A 42 -7.47 -3.58 -4.06
C ALA A 42 -7.08 -5.00 -3.59
N GLU A 43 -6.21 -5.70 -4.31
CA GLU A 43 -5.68 -7.02 -3.92
C GLU A 43 -4.69 -6.96 -2.75
N GLN A 44 -4.02 -5.82 -2.57
CA GLN A 44 -2.98 -5.63 -1.56
C GLN A 44 -3.43 -4.82 -0.35
N LEU A 45 -4.64 -4.24 -0.40
CA LEU A 45 -5.28 -3.56 0.71
C LEU A 45 -5.91 -4.57 1.67
N LYS A 46 -5.38 -4.65 2.89
CA LYS A 46 -6.03 -5.37 3.99
C LYS A 46 -6.63 -4.36 4.97
N PRO A 47 -7.93 -4.48 5.31
CA PRO A 47 -8.49 -3.71 6.41
C PRO A 47 -7.88 -4.21 7.73
N GLU A 48 -7.17 -3.33 8.44
CA GLU A 48 -6.64 -3.59 9.78
C GLU A 48 -7.77 -3.42 10.83
N MET A 49 -7.58 -3.94 12.06
CA MET A 49 -8.54 -3.76 13.15
C MET A 49 -8.79 -2.27 13.48
N HIS A 50 -7.80 -1.41 13.27
CA HIS A 50 -7.92 0.05 13.32
C HIS A 50 -8.33 0.57 11.94
N GLN A 51 -9.59 0.98 11.81
CA GLN A 51 -10.17 1.51 10.56
C GLN A 51 -9.50 2.79 10.03
N SER A 52 -8.48 3.31 10.71
CA SER A 52 -7.66 4.45 10.32
C SER A 52 -6.29 4.04 9.76
N VAL A 53 -6.00 2.75 9.59
CA VAL A 53 -4.73 2.24 9.03
C VAL A 53 -4.97 1.52 7.72
N VAL A 54 -4.12 1.79 6.74
CA VAL A 54 -4.03 1.13 5.43
C VAL A 54 -2.71 0.38 5.36
N GLU A 55 -2.73 -0.91 5.04
CA GLU A 55 -1.54 -1.66 4.63
C GLU A 55 -1.49 -1.75 3.09
N ILE A 56 -0.31 -1.54 2.51
CA ILE A 56 0.03 -1.94 1.14
C ILE A 56 1.28 -2.82 1.17
N GLY A 57 1.44 -3.72 0.20
CA GLY A 57 2.61 -4.61 0.17
C GLY A 57 3.08 -4.91 -1.24
N THR A 58 4.38 -4.77 -1.51
CA THR A 58 4.93 -5.09 -2.83
C THR A 58 4.73 -6.54 -3.19
N ARG A 59 4.90 -6.87 -4.47
CA ARG A 59 5.12 -8.27 -4.87
C ARG A 59 6.47 -8.77 -4.34
N VAL A 60 6.73 -10.06 -4.53
CA VAL A 60 8.08 -10.61 -4.33
C VAL A 60 8.99 -10.07 -5.44
N CYS A 61 9.89 -9.17 -5.07
CA CYS A 61 10.84 -8.50 -5.95
C CYS A 61 12.19 -9.22 -5.97
N ALA A 62 12.83 -9.21 -7.14
CA ALA A 62 14.16 -9.77 -7.35
C ALA A 62 15.27 -8.92 -6.72
N ASP A 63 15.09 -7.60 -6.66
CA ASP A 63 16.02 -6.67 -6.01
C ASP A 63 15.33 -5.34 -5.58
N ILE A 64 16.12 -4.45 -4.97
CA ILE A 64 15.62 -3.20 -4.38
C ILE A 64 15.13 -2.19 -5.42
N ASN A 65 15.56 -2.27 -6.68
CA ASN A 65 15.08 -1.37 -7.72
C ASN A 65 13.65 -1.75 -8.13
N GLU A 66 13.40 -3.05 -8.32
CA GLU A 66 12.05 -3.55 -8.58
C GLU A 66 11.10 -3.23 -7.41
N ALA A 67 11.56 -3.41 -6.16
CA ALA A 67 10.78 -3.03 -4.99
C ALA A 67 10.48 -1.52 -4.93
N ARG A 68 11.44 -0.67 -5.35
CA ARG A 68 11.24 0.79 -5.41
C ARG A 68 10.18 1.17 -6.45
N GLU A 69 10.22 0.56 -7.62
CA GLU A 69 9.23 0.81 -8.68
C GLU A 69 7.83 0.39 -8.22
N ASP A 70 7.72 -0.81 -7.62
CA ASP A 70 6.46 -1.34 -7.07
C ASP A 70 5.90 -0.41 -5.99
N LEU A 71 6.73 0.00 -5.01
CA LEU A 71 6.33 0.96 -3.97
C LEU A 71 5.88 2.32 -4.53
N TYR A 72 6.56 2.82 -5.57
CA TYR A 72 6.19 4.10 -6.17
C TYR A 72 4.79 4.05 -6.79
N GLU A 73 4.48 2.96 -7.51
CA GLU A 73 3.15 2.75 -8.09
C GLU A 73 2.09 2.65 -6.99
N LEU A 74 2.30 1.81 -5.99
CA LEU A 74 1.34 1.60 -4.90
C LEU A 74 1.06 2.87 -4.09
N ARG A 75 2.12 3.63 -3.74
CA ARG A 75 1.96 4.91 -3.02
C ARG A 75 1.23 5.94 -3.86
N THR A 76 1.51 5.98 -5.16
CA THR A 76 0.84 6.93 -6.08
C THR A 76 -0.65 6.62 -6.18
N GLU A 77 -1.02 5.35 -6.29
CA GLU A 77 -2.42 4.94 -6.31
C GLU A 77 -3.11 5.22 -4.98
N LEU A 78 -2.48 4.86 -3.85
CA LEU A 78 -3.00 5.13 -2.52
C LEU A 78 -3.26 6.62 -2.28
N ALA A 79 -2.30 7.47 -2.66
CA ALA A 79 -2.44 8.92 -2.52
C ALA A 79 -3.61 9.49 -3.35
N LYS A 80 -3.78 9.00 -4.59
CA LYS A 80 -4.92 9.41 -5.45
C LYS A 80 -6.25 9.02 -4.81
N THR A 81 -6.39 7.77 -4.40
CA THR A 81 -7.61 7.29 -3.76
C THR A 81 -7.94 8.07 -2.48
N ALA A 82 -6.92 8.38 -1.66
CA ALA A 82 -7.11 9.14 -0.43
C ALA A 82 -7.55 10.60 -0.68
N MET A 83 -7.19 11.19 -1.83
CA MET A 83 -7.65 12.53 -2.21
C MET A 83 -9.11 12.54 -2.71
N GLU A 84 -9.61 11.41 -3.20
CA GLU A 84 -10.96 11.28 -3.77
C GLU A 84 -12.02 10.86 -2.72
N SER A 85 -11.61 10.57 -1.47
CA SER A 85 -12.43 10.06 -0.36
C SER A 85 -12.59 11.04 0.82
#